data_AF-A0A0G1QLU3-F1
#
_entry.id   AF-A0A0G1QLU3-F1
#
_cell.length_a   1.000
_cell.length_b   1.000
_cell.length_c   1.000
_cell.angle_alpha   90.00
_cell.angle_beta   90.00
_cell.angle_gamma   90.00
#
_symmetry.space_group_name_H-M   'P 1'
#
loop_
_entity.id
_entity.type
_entity.pdbx_description
1 polymer ?
#
loop_
_entity_poly.entity_id
_entity_poly.type
_entity_poly.pdbx_seq_one_letter_code
_entity_poly.pdbx_strand_id
1 'polypeptide(L)' 'MEKLFPKVVVGCFILNDQNEILLVKSHKWPGLWVVMGGHIEWGETIAHTAEREAKD' A
#
# COMPACT_ATOMS: atom_id res chain seq x y z
N MET A 1 19.87 3.83 -15.12
CA MET A 1 18.90 3.26 -16.07
C MET A 1 17.56 3.89 -15.76
N GLU A 2 17.02 4.71 -16.68
CA GLU A 2 15.68 5.28 -16.50
C GLU A 2 14.66 4.14 -16.37
N LYS A 3 13.74 4.27 -15.40
CA LYS A 3 12.62 3.34 -15.26
C LYS A 3 11.67 3.57 -16.43
N LEU A 4 11.79 2.73 -17.45
CA LEU A 4 10.99 2.79 -18.69
C LEU A 4 9.50 2.48 -18.50
N PHE A 5 9.11 1.86 -17.38
CA PHE A 5 7.75 1.40 -17.14
C PHE A 5 7.25 1.77 -15.74
N PRO A 6 5.96 2.08 -15.60
CA PRO A 6 5.36 2.32 -14.29
C PRO A 6 5.46 1.06 -13.44
N LYS A 7 5.66 1.26 -12.14
CA LYS A 7 5.55 0.18 -11.16
C LYS A 7 4.08 -0.03 -10.81
N VAL A 8 3.68 -1.30 -10.69
CA VAL A 8 2.37 -1.64 -10.16
C VAL A 8 2.45 -1.62 -8.63
N VAL A 9 1.45 -0.98 -8.03
CA VAL A 9 1.30 -0.86 -6.57
C VAL A 9 -0.15 -1.10 -6.20
N VAL A 10 -0.37 -1.53 -4.96
CA VAL A 10 -1.70 -1.65 -4.36
C VAL A 10 -1.77 -0.78 -3.11
N GLY A 11 -2.93 -0.19 -2.87
CA GLY A 11 -3.27 0.45 -1.60
C GLY A 11 -4.54 -0.18 -1.03
N CYS A 12 -4.61 -0.32 0.30
CA CYS A 12 -5.75 -0.92 0.97
C CYS A 12 -6.35 0.03 2.01
N PHE A 13 -7.68 0.14 1.98
CA PHE A 13 -8.44 0.78 3.04
C PHE A 13 -8.77 -0.26 4.10
N ILE A 14 -8.21 -0.08 5.30
CA ILE A 14 -8.47 -0.95 6.45
C ILE A 14 -9.42 -0.18 7.37
N LEU A 15 -10.57 -0.76 7.65
CA LEU A 15 -11.59 -0.18 8.52
C LEU A 15 -11.58 -0.86 9.88
N ASN A 16 -11.79 -0.09 10.94
CA ASN A 16 -12.16 -0.61 12.26
C ASN A 16 -13.68 -0.79 12.37
N ASP A 17 -14.16 -1.31 13.51
CA ASP A 17 -15.59 -1.53 13.77
C ASP A 17 -16.43 -0.23 13.81
N GLN A 18 -15.77 0.93 13.82
CA GLN A 18 -16.40 2.26 13.78
C GLN A 18 -16.42 2.85 12.36
N ASN A 19 -15.99 2.12 11.34
CA ASN A 19 -15.82 2.56 9.95
C ASN A 19 -14.78 3.68 9.76
N GLU A 20 -13.81 3.79 10.66
CA GLU A 20 -12.68 4.70 10.50
C GLU A 20 -11.58 4.03 9.66
N ILE A 21 -10.89 4.80 8.82
CA ILE A 21 -9.82 4.31 7.95
C ILE A 21 -8.47 4.44 8.65
N LEU A 22 -7.70 3.36 8.67
CA LEU A 22 -6.29 3.41 9.08
C LEU A 22 -5.47 4.21 8.08
N LEU A 23 -4.86 5.30 8.56
CA LEU A 23 -3.83 6.05 7.84
C LEU A 23 -2.52 5.97 8.61
N VAL A 24 -1.42 5.85 7.87
CA VAL A 24 -0.05 5.84 8.42
C VAL A 24 0.72 7.06 7.95
N LYS A 25 1.66 7.53 8.79
CA LYS A 25 2.55 8.63 8.42
C LYS A 25 3.57 8.11 7.42
N SER A 26 3.63 8.72 6.24
CA SER A 26 4.55 8.28 5.20
C SER A 26 6.00 8.60 5.58
N HIS A 27 6.85 7.57 5.63
CA HIS A 27 8.29 7.75 5.75
C HIS A 27 8.91 8.30 4.45
N LYS A 28 8.32 7.96 3.31
CA LYS A 28 8.78 8.36 1.97
C LYS A 28 8.36 9.79 1.61
N TRP A 29 7.21 10.23 2.09
CA TRP A 29 6.66 11.56 1.85
C TRP A 29 6.38 12.27 3.18
N PRO A 30 7.41 12.91 3.78
CA PRO A 30 7.28 13.54 5.08
C PRO A 30 6.10 14.51 5.14
N GLY A 31 5.31 14.42 6.21
CA GLY A 31 4.14 15.28 6.43
C GLY A 31 2.85 14.80 5.77
N LEU A 32 2.89 13.74 4.96
CA LEU A 32 1.69 13.14 4.36
C LEU A 32 1.24 11.91 5.14
N TRP A 33 -0.08 11.74 5.20
CA TRP A 33 -0.74 10.51 5.64
C TRP A 33 -1.11 9.69 4.41
N VAL A 34 -0.91 8.38 4.50
CA VAL A 34 -1.16 7.44 3.40
C VAL A 34 -1.89 6.21 3.91
N VAL A 35 -2.51 5.49 2.98
CA VAL A 35 -3.04 4.14 3.25
C VAL A 35 -1.91 3.13 3.28
N MET A 36 -2.17 1.98 3.92
CA MET A 36 -1.29 0.81 3.81
C MET A 36 -1.23 0.35 2.35
N GLY A 37 -0.10 -0.23 1.95
CA GLY A 37 0.10 -0.68 0.57
C GLY A 37 1.55 -0.61 0.13
N GLY A 38 1.81 -1.23 -1.02
CA GLY A 38 3.15 -1.36 -1.53
C GLY A 38 3.21 -1.92 -2.94
N HIS A 39 4.40 -2.42 -3.29
CA HIS A 39 4.70 -2.92 -4.63
C HIS A 39 4.14 -4.34 -4.81
N ILE A 40 3.52 -4.58 -5.97
CA ILE A 40 3.12 -5.93 -6.37
C ILE A 40 4.35 -6.64 -6.90
N GLU A 41 4.71 -7.76 -6.28
CA GLU A 41 5.83 -8.58 -6.70
C GLU A 41 5.43 -9.57 -7.81
N TRP A 42 6.40 -10.08 -8.56
CA TRP A 42 6.14 -11.01 -9.66
C TRP A 42 5.44 -12.28 -9.16
N GLY A 43 4.32 -12.62 -9.81
CA GLY A 43 3.53 -13.79 -9.46
C GLY A 43 2.54 -13.56 -8.32
N GLU A 44 2.51 -12.37 -7.70
CA GLU A 44 1.46 -12.02 -6.75
C GLU A 44 0.17 -11.60 -7.45
N THR A 45 -0.96 -11.91 -6.82
CA THR A 45 -2.24 -11.28 -7.14
C THR A 45 -2.36 -9.98 -6.34
N ILE A 46 -3.15 -9.03 -6.82
CA ILE A 46 -3.43 -7.77 -6.12
C ILE A 46 -3.94 -8.04 -4.69
N ALA A 47 -4.81 -9.04 -4.51
CA ALA A 47 -5.37 -9.40 -3.21
C ALA A 47 -4.30 -9.93 -2.24
N HIS A 48 -3.42 -10.82 -2.72
CA HIS A 48 -2.34 -11.35 -1.88
C HIS A 48 -1.37 -10.24 -1.47
N THR A 49 -0.97 -9.36 -2.40
CA THR A 49 -0.13 -8.20 -2.07
C THR A 49 -0.80 -7.29 -1.04
N ALA A 50 -2.10 -7.02 -1.19
CA ALA A 50 -2.84 -6.18 -0.24
C ALA A 50 -2.86 -6.78 1.17
N GLU A 51 -3.06 -8.09 1.31
CA GLU A 51 -3.04 -8.78 2.61
C GLU A 51 -1.64 -8.82 3.25
N ARG A 52 -0.58 -8.94 2.44
CA ARG A 52 0.82 -8.90 2.91
C ARG A 52 1.18 -7.50 3.40
N GLU A 53 0.97 -6.49 2.57
CA GLU A 53 1.29 -5.09 2.90
C GLU A 53 0.43 -4.54 4.04
N ALA A 54 -0.75 -5.12 4.30
CA ALA A 54 -1.57 -4.75 5.46
C ALA A 54 -1.00 -5.27 6.80
N LYS A 55 -0.10 -6.26 6.78
CA LYS A 55 0.51 -6.88 7.97
C LYS A 55 1.90 -6.33 8.31
N ASP A 56 2.57 -5.74 7.33
CA ASP A 56 3.90 -5.13 7.45
C ASP A 56 3.85 -3.78 8.19
#